data_AF-R9A3Q4-F1
#
_entry.id   AF-R9A3Q4-F1
#
_cell.length_a   1.000
_cell.length_b   1.000
_cell.length_c   1.000
_cell.angle_alpha   90.00
_cell.angle_beta   90.00
_cell.angle_gamma   90.00
#
_symmetry.space_group_name_H-M   'P 1'
#
loop_
_entity.id
_entity.type
_entity.pdbx_description
1 polymer ?
#
loop_
_entity_poly.entity_id
_entity_poly.type
_entity_poly.pdbx_seq_one_letter_code
_entity_poly.pdbx_strand_id
1 'polypeptide(L)'
;MMHSLDLNDLPFLQEESLHVYRWLFAEYPEIEEMKIPTQELKDHPSPETKISQSQNRIDTNENIEFPIRWKTEQMGQILEWVVSDMGSVTLRLGGVEGNRRNPAPIFYLSLRKKDGGEFHWTDPEGNPVPFPDPSIHKDIQNRIQLYIDSIS
;
A
#
# COMPACT_ATOMS: atom_id res chain seq x y z
N MET A 1 10.10 -24.72 14.74
CA MET A 1 10.77 -23.62 15.48
C MET A 1 10.60 -22.41 14.60
N MET A 2 10.07 -21.27 15.06
CA MET A 2 9.95 -20.11 14.15
C MET A 2 11.33 -19.65 13.72
N HIS A 3 11.67 -19.80 12.44
CA HIS A 3 12.88 -19.22 11.87
C HIS A 3 12.73 -17.70 11.84
N SER A 4 13.63 -17.01 12.55
CA SER A 4 13.68 -15.55 12.52
C SER A 4 14.11 -15.07 11.14
N LEU A 5 13.50 -14.00 10.65
CA LEU A 5 14.02 -13.24 9.52
C LEU A 5 15.46 -12.82 9.82
N ASP A 6 16.34 -12.97 8.84
CA ASP A 6 17.73 -12.54 8.93
C ASP A 6 18.04 -11.45 7.90
N LEU A 7 19.13 -10.70 8.10
CA LEU A 7 19.47 -9.58 7.21
C LEU A 7 19.77 -10.02 5.77
N ASN A 8 20.10 -11.30 5.53
CA ASN A 8 20.31 -11.83 4.18
C ASN A 8 18.99 -12.07 3.45
N ASP A 9 17.86 -12.08 4.17
CA ASP A 9 16.53 -12.17 3.57
C ASP A 9 16.06 -10.83 2.98
N LEU A 10 16.66 -9.70 3.39
CA LEU A 10 16.21 -8.36 2.99
C LEU A 10 16.12 -8.16 1.46
N PRO A 11 17.10 -8.57 0.64
CA PRO A 11 16.98 -8.44 -0.81
C PRO A 11 15.76 -9.19 -1.38
N PHE A 12 15.49 -10.40 -0.88
CA PHE A 12 14.33 -11.18 -1.30
C PHE A 12 13.02 -10.52 -0.84
N LEU A 13 12.96 -10.04 0.40
CA LEU A 13 11.80 -9.34 0.93
C LEU A 13 11.48 -8.07 0.12
N GLN A 14 12.51 -7.31 -0.28
CA GLN A 14 12.36 -6.13 -1.12
C GLN A 14 11.84 -6.49 -2.52
N GLU A 15 12.37 -7.55 -3.14
CA GLU A 15 11.91 -8.03 -4.44
C GLU A 15 10.43 -8.44 -4.40
N GLU A 16 10.04 -9.25 -3.43
CA GLU A 16 8.64 -9.65 -3.26
C GLU A 16 7.71 -8.48 -2.93
N SER A 17 8.21 -7.51 -2.16
CA SER A 17 7.47 -6.27 -1.86
C SER A 17 7.24 -5.43 -3.12
N LEU A 18 8.24 -5.33 -4.01
CA LEU A 18 8.11 -4.66 -5.30
C LEU A 18 7.15 -5.39 -6.23
N HIS A 19 7.21 -6.72 -6.27
CA HIS A 19 6.30 -7.54 -7.07
C HIS A 19 4.84 -7.29 -6.67
N VAL A 20 4.56 -7.37 -5.38
CA VAL A 20 3.23 -7.11 -4.83
C VAL A 20 2.78 -5.67 -5.00
N TYR A 21 3.68 -4.69 -4.82
CA TYR A 21 3.38 -3.29 -5.10
C TYR A 21 2.88 -3.12 -6.53
N ARG A 22 3.61 -3.64 -7.52
CA ARG A 22 3.24 -3.53 -8.94
C ARG A 22 1.87 -4.15 -9.21
N TRP A 23 1.62 -5.32 -8.63
CA TRP A 23 0.33 -6.00 -8.77
C TRP A 23 -0.81 -5.18 -8.13
N LEU A 24 -0.65 -4.74 -6.88
CA LEU A 24 -1.65 -3.93 -6.20
C LEU A 24 -1.89 -2.58 -6.88
N PHE A 25 -0.85 -1.95 -7.42
CA PHE A 25 -0.97 -0.67 -8.12
C PHE A 25 -1.75 -0.80 -9.43
N ALA A 26 -1.58 -1.93 -10.15
CA ALA A 26 -2.37 -2.21 -11.35
C ALA A 26 -3.87 -2.36 -11.04
N GLU A 27 -4.20 -2.96 -9.89
CA GLU A 27 -5.58 -3.26 -9.48
C GLU A 27 -6.24 -2.09 -8.71
N TYR A 28 -5.44 -1.34 -7.96
CA TYR A 28 -5.84 -0.21 -7.12
C TYR A 28 -4.96 1.01 -7.42
N PRO A 29 -5.15 1.66 -8.58
CA PRO A 29 -4.29 2.75 -9.01
C PRO A 29 -4.40 3.95 -8.06
N GLU A 30 -3.34 4.76 -8.09
CA GLU A 30 -3.30 6.02 -7.34
C GLU A 30 -4.39 6.98 -7.84
N ILE A 31 -5.06 7.67 -6.91
CA ILE A 31 -5.97 8.75 -7.28
C ILE A 31 -5.19 9.83 -8.02
N GLU A 32 -5.66 10.19 -9.21
CA GLU A 32 -5.16 11.39 -9.88
C GLU A 32 -5.64 12.59 -9.06
N GLU A 33 -4.71 13.34 -8.45
CA GLU A 33 -5.06 14.63 -7.87
C GLU A 33 -5.60 15.51 -9.00
N MET A 34 -6.93 15.64 -9.10
CA MET A 34 -7.55 16.66 -9.91
C MET A 34 -7.00 18.01 -9.42
N LYS A 35 -6.09 18.59 -10.21
CA LYS A 35 -5.71 19.99 -10.05
C LYS A 35 -6.97 20.81 -10.20
N ILE A 36 -7.56 21.21 -9.07
CA ILE A 36 -8.63 22.20 -9.05
C ILE A 36 -8.09 23.43 -9.80
N PRO A 37 -8.71 23.88 -10.90
CA PRO A 37 -8.31 25.13 -11.53
C PRO A 37 -8.65 26.24 -10.55
N THR A 38 -7.65 26.71 -9.80
CA THR A 38 -7.82 27.85 -8.92
C THR A 38 -7.95 29.08 -9.80
N GLN A 39 -9.17 29.52 -10.07
CA GLN A 39 -9.43 30.85 -10.60
C GLN A 39 -9.08 31.89 -9.53
N GLU A 40 -8.09 32.72 -9.89
CA GLU A 40 -7.87 34.13 -9.49
C GLU A 40 -7.49 34.46 -8.03
N LEU A 41 -6.24 34.91 -7.77
CA LEU A 41 -5.83 36.33 -7.75
C LEU A 41 -4.35 36.49 -7.29
N LYS A 42 -3.57 37.15 -8.16
CA LYS A 42 -2.33 37.95 -8.02
C LYS A 42 -1.42 37.92 -6.77
N ASP A 43 -0.13 37.84 -7.10
CA ASP A 43 1.07 38.43 -6.50
C ASP A 43 1.61 37.88 -5.16
N HIS A 44 2.56 36.93 -5.23
CA HIS A 44 3.87 36.91 -4.53
C HIS A 44 4.61 35.57 -4.81
N PRO A 45 5.96 35.52 -4.95
CA PRO A 45 6.69 34.30 -5.32
C PRO A 45 7.37 33.59 -4.14
N SER A 46 7.00 32.32 -3.86
CA SER A 46 7.84 31.22 -3.32
C SER A 46 7.02 30.18 -2.53
N PRO A 47 7.49 28.92 -2.35
CA PRO A 47 8.27 28.09 -3.27
C PRO A 47 7.60 26.71 -3.51
N GLU A 48 7.96 26.11 -4.64
CA GLU A 48 7.98 24.66 -4.90
C GLU A 48 6.70 23.85 -4.61
N THR A 49 5.77 23.95 -5.55
CA THR A 49 4.79 22.90 -5.82
C THR A 49 5.54 21.58 -6.05
N LYS A 50 5.47 20.64 -5.10
CA LYS A 50 5.89 19.25 -5.31
C LYS A 50 5.04 18.68 -6.43
N ILE A 51 5.63 18.59 -7.61
CA ILE A 51 4.99 18.05 -8.80
C ILE A 51 4.70 16.58 -8.54
N SER A 52 3.42 16.23 -8.68
CA SER A 52 2.86 14.88 -8.71
C SER A 52 3.77 13.92 -9.50
N GLN A 53 4.45 13.02 -8.79
CA GLN A 53 5.31 11.97 -9.37
C GLN A 53 4.51 10.71 -9.75
N SER A 54 3.19 10.74 -9.64
CA SER A 54 2.32 9.56 -9.72
C SER A 54 2.27 8.91 -11.11
N GLN A 55 2.38 9.67 -12.20
CA GLN A 55 2.24 9.11 -13.56
C GLN A 55 3.50 8.46 -14.15
N ASN A 56 4.69 8.62 -13.54
CA ASN A 56 5.97 8.14 -14.12
C ASN A 56 6.65 6.99 -13.34
N ARG A 57 6.07 6.50 -12.25
CA ARG A 57 6.74 5.50 -11.38
C ARG A 57 6.78 4.06 -11.92
N ILE A 58 6.05 3.77 -13.00
CA ILE A 58 5.87 2.38 -13.46
C ILE A 58 7.01 1.91 -14.38
N ASP A 59 7.76 2.83 -15.03
CA ASP A 59 8.57 2.47 -16.21
C ASP A 59 10.09 2.64 -16.13
N THR A 60 10.68 3.02 -15.01
CA THR A 60 12.15 3.10 -14.93
C THR A 60 12.69 2.56 -13.62
N ASN A 61 13.90 2.02 -13.73
CA ASN A 61 14.83 1.56 -12.69
C ASN A 61 15.17 2.66 -11.65
N GLU A 62 14.22 3.51 -11.29
CA GLU A 62 14.35 4.56 -10.29
C GLU A 62 14.32 3.94 -8.90
N ASN A 63 15.09 4.57 -8.02
CA ASN A 63 15.30 4.18 -6.63
C ASN A 63 13.98 4.27 -5.86
N ILE A 64 13.15 3.22 -5.91
CA ILE A 64 11.91 3.15 -5.15
C ILE A 64 12.26 3.13 -3.66
N GLU A 65 11.94 4.22 -2.96
CA GLU A 65 12.15 4.32 -1.52
C GLU A 65 11.02 3.65 -0.76
N PHE A 66 11.39 2.76 0.15
CA PHE A 66 10.45 2.13 1.08
C PHE A 66 10.21 3.01 2.33
N PRO A 67 9.03 2.91 2.96
CA PRO A 67 7.86 2.16 2.51
C PRO A 67 7.16 2.85 1.34
N ILE A 68 6.69 2.05 0.38
CA ILE A 68 5.95 2.53 -0.79
C ILE A 68 4.52 2.84 -0.35
N ARG A 69 4.06 4.04 -0.67
CA ARG A 69 2.73 4.55 -0.28
C ARG A 69 2.03 5.16 -1.47
N TRP A 70 0.75 4.87 -1.62
CA TRP A 70 -0.13 5.54 -2.56
C TRP A 70 -1.57 5.51 -2.04
N LYS A 71 -2.38 6.44 -2.52
CA LYS A 71 -3.79 6.55 -2.13
C LYS A 71 -4.69 6.07 -3.25
N THR A 72 -5.70 5.29 -2.93
CA THR A 72 -6.73 4.85 -3.88
C THR A 72 -8.11 5.26 -3.35
N GLU A 73 -9.09 5.42 -4.24
CA GLU A 73 -10.47 5.65 -3.86
C GLU A 73 -11.29 4.37 -4.05
N GLN A 74 -11.98 3.95 -3.01
CA GLN A 74 -12.87 2.79 -3.02
C GLN A 74 -14.13 3.13 -2.23
N MET A 75 -15.31 2.85 -2.81
CA MET A 75 -16.60 3.07 -2.13
C MET A 75 -16.76 4.50 -1.55
N GLY A 76 -16.21 5.52 -2.23
CA GLY A 76 -16.24 6.91 -1.79
C GLY A 76 -15.30 7.24 -0.62
N GLN A 77 -14.43 6.32 -0.23
CA GLN A 77 -13.41 6.52 0.80
C GLN A 77 -12.01 6.54 0.21
N ILE A 78 -11.19 7.46 0.71
CA ILE A 78 -9.75 7.52 0.39
C ILE A 78 -9.03 6.54 1.31
N LEU A 79 -8.41 5.53 0.71
CA LEU A 79 -7.60 4.51 1.38
C LEU A 79 -6.13 4.72 1.03
N GLU A 80 -5.22 4.35 1.95
CA GLU A 80 -3.78 4.36 1.73
C GLU A 80 -3.25 2.92 1.76
N TRP A 81 -2.59 2.54 0.68
CA TRP A 81 -1.75 1.34 0.65
C TRP A 81 -0.35 1.68 1.17
N VAL A 82 0.22 0.77 1.95
CA VAL A 82 1.58 0.85 2.45
C VAL A 82 2.26 -0.50 2.26
N VAL A 83 3.37 -0.52 1.53
CA VAL A 83 4.20 -1.71 1.32
C VAL A 83 5.58 -1.46 1.92
N SER A 84 6.02 -2.30 2.85
CA SER A 84 7.35 -2.17 3.50
C SER A 84 8.44 -2.93 2.72
N ASP A 85 9.70 -2.54 2.91
CA ASP A 85 10.87 -3.31 2.47
C ASP A 85 10.98 -4.69 3.13
N MET A 86 10.39 -4.85 4.31
CA MET A 86 10.37 -6.10 5.09
C MET A 86 9.25 -7.08 4.71
N GLY A 87 8.58 -6.92 3.56
CA GLY A 87 7.55 -7.86 3.13
C GLY A 87 6.23 -7.76 3.89
N SER A 88 5.73 -6.55 4.12
CA SER A 88 4.39 -6.33 4.69
C SER A 88 3.56 -5.40 3.81
N VAL A 89 2.26 -5.68 3.76
CA VAL A 89 1.27 -4.89 3.03
C VAL A 89 0.19 -4.48 4.00
N THR A 90 -0.15 -3.20 3.99
CA THR A 90 -1.23 -2.64 4.79
C THR A 90 -2.15 -1.79 3.93
N LEU A 91 -3.46 -1.97 4.09
CA LEU A 91 -4.48 -1.02 3.66
C LEU A 91 -5.06 -0.35 4.89
N ARG A 92 -5.18 0.98 4.87
CA ARG A 92 -5.77 1.77 5.97
C ARG A 92 -6.50 2.98 5.41
N LEU A 93 -7.16 3.75 6.28
CA LEU A 93 -7.73 5.03 5.88
C LEU A 93 -6.63 6.03 5.49
N GLY A 94 -6.80 6.69 4.34
CA GLY A 94 -5.87 7.70 3.79
C GLY A 94 -6.43 9.13 3.74
N GLY A 95 -7.71 9.33 4.10
CA GLY A 95 -8.38 10.63 4.19
C GLY A 95 -8.12 11.39 5.50
N VAL A 96 -8.95 12.39 5.80
CA VAL A 96 -8.86 13.22 7.03
C VAL A 96 -8.92 12.35 8.30
N GLU A 97 -9.74 11.29 8.27
CA GLU A 97 -9.83 10.28 9.33
C GLU A 97 -8.54 9.46 9.51
N GLY A 98 -7.80 9.25 8.42
CA GLY A 98 -6.50 8.56 8.40
C GLY A 98 -5.33 9.39 8.96
N ASN A 99 -5.50 10.72 9.08
CA ASN A 99 -4.51 11.60 9.71
C ASN A 99 -4.51 11.53 11.24
N ARG A 100 -5.38 10.71 11.86
CA ARG A 100 -5.23 10.34 13.27
C ARG A 100 -3.94 9.52 13.44
N ARG A 101 -3.24 9.66 14.57
CA ARG A 101 -1.96 8.97 14.84
C ARG A 101 -2.16 7.45 14.73
N ASN A 102 -1.91 6.90 13.54
CA ASN A 102 -1.94 5.48 13.20
C ASN A 102 -3.35 4.86 13.13
N PRO A 103 -4.10 5.05 12.03
CA PRO A 103 -5.38 4.36 11.84
C PRO A 103 -5.17 2.84 11.81
N ALA A 104 -6.14 2.11 12.36
CA ALA A 104 -6.12 0.65 12.35
C ALA A 104 -6.07 0.10 10.91
N PRO A 105 -5.34 -1.01 10.67
CA PRO A 105 -5.33 -1.63 9.35
C PRO A 105 -6.71 -2.21 9.03
N ILE A 106 -7.18 -1.95 7.81
CA ILE A 106 -8.36 -2.57 7.21
C ILE A 106 -7.98 -3.96 6.67
N PHE A 107 -6.79 -4.02 6.08
CA PHE A 107 -6.19 -5.24 5.54
C PHE A 107 -4.70 -5.26 5.86
N TYR A 108 -4.19 -6.43 6.21
CA TYR A 108 -2.78 -6.63 6.52
C TYR A 108 -2.33 -8.01 6.05
N LEU A 109 -1.19 -8.06 5.35
CA LEU A 109 -0.47 -9.29 5.08
C LEU A 109 1.01 -9.11 5.40
N SER A 110 1.67 -10.22 5.73
CA SER A 110 3.12 -10.26 5.94
C SER A 110 3.74 -11.52 5.36
N LEU A 111 4.92 -11.39 4.77
CA LEU A 111 5.78 -12.51 4.41
C LEU A 111 6.31 -13.17 5.68
N ARG A 112 6.18 -14.49 5.75
CA ARG A 112 6.76 -15.32 6.81
C ARG A 112 7.62 -16.42 6.20
N LYS A 113 8.74 -16.69 6.86
CA LYS A 113 9.67 -17.78 6.52
C LYS A 113 9.22 -19.08 7.21
N LYS A 114 9.05 -20.16 6.45
CA LYS A 114 8.76 -21.51 6.97
C LYS A 114 10.03 -22.26 7.35
N ASP A 115 9.82 -23.36 8.06
CA ASP A 115 10.79 -24.44 8.20
C ASP A 115 11.19 -24.93 6.79
N GLY A 116 12.44 -24.69 6.39
CA GLY A 116 12.95 -24.95 5.03
C GLY A 116 13.40 -23.71 4.25
N GLY A 117 13.16 -22.50 4.78
CA GLY A 117 13.62 -21.24 4.18
C GLY A 117 12.69 -20.65 3.12
N GLU A 118 11.56 -21.32 2.83
CA GLU A 118 10.55 -20.83 1.91
C GLU A 118 9.71 -19.69 2.53
N PHE A 119 9.37 -18.70 1.71
CA PHE A 119 8.52 -17.58 2.11
C PHE A 119 7.08 -17.75 1.64
N HIS A 120 6.13 -17.28 2.44
CA HIS A 120 4.72 -17.23 2.08
C HIS A 120 4.05 -16.02 2.72
N TRP A 121 3.08 -15.45 2.02
CA TRP A 121 2.23 -14.41 2.58
C TRP A 121 1.27 -15.00 3.60
N THR A 122 1.03 -14.25 4.67
CA THR A 122 0.15 -14.65 5.76
C THR A 122 -0.74 -13.51 6.22
N ASP A 123 -1.94 -13.87 6.66
CA ASP A 123 -2.82 -12.99 7.41
C ASP A 123 -2.28 -12.73 8.85
N PRO A 124 -2.90 -11.82 9.64
CA PRO A 124 -2.50 -11.58 11.02
C PRO A 124 -2.48 -12.85 11.89
N GLU A 125 -3.42 -13.76 11.65
CA GLU A 125 -3.58 -15.04 12.33
C GLU A 125 -2.47 -16.05 11.96
N GLY A 126 -1.69 -15.77 10.91
CA GLY A 126 -0.59 -16.60 10.42
C GLY A 126 -1.01 -17.67 9.41
N ASN A 127 -2.25 -17.61 8.90
CA ASN A 127 -2.70 -18.51 7.84
C ASN A 127 -2.07 -18.11 6.52
N PRO A 128 -1.62 -19.07 5.69
CA PRO A 128 -1.07 -18.78 4.38
C PRO A 128 -2.14 -18.20 3.46
N VAL A 129 -1.77 -17.17 2.72
CA VAL A 129 -2.61 -16.50 1.74
C VAL A 129 -1.93 -16.58 0.37
N PRO A 130 -2.61 -17.07 -0.69
CA PRO A 130 -2.08 -17.00 -2.04
C PRO A 130 -2.04 -15.52 -2.45
N PHE A 131 -0.85 -14.96 -2.55
CA PHE A 131 -0.68 -13.55 -2.84
C PHE A 131 0.65 -13.30 -3.57
N PRO A 132 0.69 -12.46 -4.62
CA PRO A 132 -0.44 -11.82 -5.29
C PRO A 132 -1.30 -12.83 -6.08
N ASP A 133 -2.61 -12.87 -5.81
CA ASP A 133 -3.57 -13.73 -6.52
C ASP A 133 -4.95 -13.05 -6.60
N PRO A 134 -5.64 -13.08 -7.76
CA PRO A 134 -6.94 -12.41 -7.92
C PRO A 134 -8.04 -12.88 -6.94
N SER A 135 -7.93 -14.09 -6.39
CA SER A 135 -8.89 -14.59 -5.38
C SER A 135 -8.97 -13.69 -4.16
N ILE A 136 -7.91 -12.93 -3.83
CA ILE A 136 -7.85 -12.06 -2.68
C ILE A 136 -8.68 -10.78 -2.82
N HIS A 137 -9.05 -10.38 -4.05
CA HIS A 137 -9.81 -9.15 -4.28
C HIS A 137 -11.12 -9.15 -3.52
N LYS A 138 -11.80 -10.29 -3.48
CA LYS A 138 -13.06 -10.41 -2.75
C LYS A 138 -12.86 -10.15 -1.26
N ASP A 139 -11.77 -10.64 -0.69
CA ASP A 139 -11.46 -10.45 0.73
C ASP A 139 -11.08 -9.00 1.05
N ILE A 140 -10.31 -8.36 0.18
CA ILE A 140 -9.99 -6.93 0.28
C ILE A 140 -11.28 -6.11 0.26
N GLN A 141 -12.14 -6.32 -0.74
CA GLN A 141 -13.41 -5.60 -0.87
C GLN A 141 -14.36 -5.84 0.30
N ASN A 142 -14.47 -7.08 0.78
CA ASN A 142 -15.26 -7.41 1.96
C ASN A 142 -14.76 -6.67 3.21
N ARG A 143 -13.43 -6.60 3.42
CA ARG A 143 -12.85 -5.88 4.57
C ARG A 143 -13.04 -4.37 4.49
N ILE A 144 -12.93 -3.79 3.28
CA ILE A 144 -13.25 -2.38 3.05
C ILE A 144 -14.72 -2.11 3.39
N GLN A 145 -15.64 -2.94 2.87
CA GLN A 145 -17.08 -2.78 3.14
C GLN A 145 -17.39 -2.90 4.64
N LEU A 146 -16.90 -3.95 5.30
CA LEU A 146 -17.08 -4.15 6.74
C LEU A 146 -16.57 -2.95 7.56
N TYR A 147 -15.43 -2.39 7.15
CA TYR A 147 -14.89 -1.21 7.79
C TYR A 147 -15.80 0.01 7.61
N ILE A 148 -16.26 0.28 6.39
CA ILE A 148 -17.17 1.39 6.08
C ILE A 148 -18.49 1.24 6.85
N ASP A 149 -19.05 0.04 6.88
CA ASP A 149 -20.27 -0.27 7.63
C ASP A 149 -20.09 -0.05 9.14
N SER A 150 -18.87 -0.20 9.67
CA SER A 150 -18.57 -0.01 11.09
C SER A 150 -18.45 1.46 11.51
N ILE A 151 -18.22 2.37 10.56
CA ILE A 151 -18.06 3.81 10.80
C ILE A 151 -19.26 4.64 10.29
N SER A 152 -20.23 3.99 9.65
CA SER A 152 -21.49 4.60 9.18
C SER A 152 -22.58 4.53 10.26
#